data_AF-A0A2G2A661-F1
#
_entry.id   AF-A0A2G2A661-F1
#
_cell.length_a   1.000
_cell.length_b   1.000
_cell.length_c   1.000
_cell.angle_alpha   90.00
_cell.angle_beta   90.00
_cell.angle_gamma   90.00
#
_symmetry.space_group_name_H-M   'P 1'
#
loop_
_entity.id
_entity.type
_entity.pdbx_description
1 polymer ?
#
loop_
_entity_poly.entity_id
_entity_poly.type
_entity_poly.pdbx_seq_one_letter_code
_entity_poly.pdbx_strand_id
1 'polypeptide(L)' 'TFYKNEYFIKILKPNSLLSTNDVINTNYCHISICKTKFKNKIIILSAIDNLIKGGAGQAVQNFNIYYNFHDNRGLK' A
#
# COMPACT_ATOMS: atom_id res chain seq x y z
N THR A 1 -15.78 -1.31 -1.99
CA THR A 1 -14.53 -0.97 -1.29
C THR A 1 -13.73 -0.07 -2.20
N PHE A 2 -13.28 1.10 -1.70
CA PHE A 2 -12.64 2.13 -2.52
C PHE A 2 -11.40 1.60 -3.28
N TYR A 3 -10.53 0.87 -2.60
CA TYR A 3 -9.29 0.29 -3.16
C TYR A 3 -9.47 -1.11 -3.80
N LYS A 4 -10.70 -1.54 -4.13
CA LYS A 4 -10.94 -2.93 -4.59
C LYS A 4 -10.16 -3.30 -5.87
N ASN A 5 -9.98 -2.32 -6.74
CA ASN A 5 -9.37 -2.51 -8.05
C ASN A 5 -7.92 -2.00 -8.10
N GLU A 6 -7.36 -1.59 -6.97
CA GLU A 6 -6.03 -1.01 -6.88
C GLU A 6 -5.01 -2.11 -6.59
N TYR A 7 -4.22 -2.50 -7.61
CA TYR A 7 -3.36 -3.68 -7.57
C TYR A 7 -2.37 -3.65 -6.39
N PHE A 8 -1.73 -2.51 -6.14
CA PHE A 8 -0.71 -2.36 -5.11
C PHE A 8 -1.26 -1.99 -3.72
N ILE A 9 -2.57 -1.83 -3.56
CA ILE A 9 -3.16 -1.48 -2.26
C ILE A 9 -3.81 -2.71 -1.64
N LYS A 10 -3.31 -3.12 -0.47
CA LYS A 10 -3.83 -4.28 0.26
C LYS A 10 -4.45 -3.84 1.58
N ILE A 11 -5.78 -3.91 1.65
CA ILE A 11 -6.51 -3.75 2.91
C ILE A 11 -6.47 -5.09 3.65
N LEU A 12 -5.76 -5.13 4.78
CA LEU A 12 -5.67 -6.32 5.62
C LEU A 12 -6.97 -6.56 6.42
N LYS A 13 -7.04 -7.71 7.08
CA LYS A 13 -8.11 -7.98 8.03
C LYS A 13 -8.08 -6.91 9.15
N PRO A 14 -9.24 -6.45 9.65
CA PRO A 14 -9.26 -5.48 10.74
C PRO A 14 -8.47 -5.96 11.97
N ASN A 15 -7.74 -5.05 12.60
CA ASN A 15 -6.84 -5.30 13.74
C ASN A 15 -5.64 -6.21 13.43
N SER A 16 -5.28 -6.41 12.16
CA SER A 16 -4.01 -7.03 11.81
C SER A 16 -2.84 -6.10 12.15
N LEU A 17 -1.76 -6.68 12.68
CA LEU A 17 -0.48 -5.99 12.82
C LEU A 17 0.16 -5.81 11.43
N LEU A 18 0.96 -4.76 11.31
CA LEU A 18 1.75 -4.45 10.12
C LEU A 18 3.23 -4.38 10.50
N SER A 19 4.08 -4.90 9.62
CA SER A 19 5.52 -4.69 9.67
C SER A 19 5.99 -4.04 8.37
N THR A 20 6.99 -3.18 8.45
CA THR A 20 7.70 -2.68 7.26
C THR A 20 8.37 -3.82 6.49
N ASN A 21 8.71 -4.92 7.15
CA ASN A 21 9.23 -6.12 6.49
C ASN A 21 8.21 -6.81 5.58
N ASP A 22 6.90 -6.57 5.77
CA ASP A 22 5.85 -7.19 4.93
C ASP A 22 5.80 -6.60 3.52
N VAL A 23 6.45 -5.46 3.30
CA VAL A 23 6.38 -4.66 2.07
C VAL A 23 7.76 -4.33 1.51
N ILE A 24 8.84 -4.76 2.16
CA ILE A 24 10.23 -4.49 1.73
C ILE A 24 10.48 -4.98 0.31
N ASN A 25 11.17 -4.17 -0.49
CA ASN A 25 11.45 -4.42 -1.91
C ASN A 25 10.19 -4.64 -2.76
N THR A 26 9.03 -4.12 -2.34
CA THR A 26 7.79 -4.17 -3.10
C THR A 26 7.18 -2.79 -3.30
N ASN A 27 6.34 -2.66 -4.31
CA ASN A 27 5.51 -1.51 -4.60
C ASN A 27 4.16 -1.57 -3.86
N TYR A 28 3.95 -2.54 -2.95
CA TYR A 28 2.73 -2.64 -2.17
C TYR A 28 2.64 -1.58 -1.07
N CYS A 29 1.41 -1.16 -0.80
CA CYS A 29 1.00 -0.47 0.42
C CYS A 29 0.00 -1.36 1.16
N HIS A 30 0.38 -1.80 2.36
CA HIS A 30 -0.53 -2.52 3.24
C HIS A 30 -1.20 -1.54 4.20
N ILE A 31 -2.51 -1.68 4.40
CA ILE A 31 -3.31 -0.84 5.30
C ILE A 31 -4.09 -1.73 6.27
N SER A 32 -4.05 -1.40 7.55
CA SER A 32 -4.83 -2.05 8.61
C SER A 32 -5.61 -1.02 9.42
N ILE A 33 -6.86 -1.34 9.72
CA ILE A 33 -7.74 -0.52 10.57
C ILE A 33 -7.88 -1.23 11.91
N CYS A 34 -7.37 -0.59 12.95
CA CYS A 34 -7.29 -1.12 14.30
C CYS A 34 -8.23 -0.36 15.24
N LYS A 35 -8.87 -1.12 16.14
CA LYS A 35 -9.61 -0.55 17.27
C LYS A 35 -8.64 0.13 18.23
N THR A 36 -9.14 1.13 18.93
CA THR A 36 -8.43 1.80 20.03
C THR A 36 -9.31 1.85 21.27
N LYS A 37 -8.68 1.99 22.43
CA LYS A 37 -9.38 2.13 23.72
C LYS A 37 -10.16 3.44 23.86
N PHE A 38 -9.89 4.42 23.00
CA PHE A 38 -10.55 5.72 23.04
C PHE A 38 -11.84 5.71 22.22
N LYS A 39 -12.94 6.13 22.85
CA LYS A 39 -14.26 6.27 22.19
C LYS A 39 -14.16 7.20 20.97
N ASN A 40 -14.87 6.86 19.90
CA ASN A 40 -14.93 7.61 18.63
C ASN A 40 -13.57 7.86 17.95
N LYS A 41 -12.56 7.04 18.25
CA LYS A 41 -11.29 7.04 17.54
C LYS A 41 -11.06 5.66 16.91
N ILE A 42 -10.25 5.65 15.85
CA ILE A 42 -9.69 4.45 15.24
C ILE A 42 -8.21 4.71 14.98
N ILE A 43 -7.43 3.64 14.81
CA ILE A 43 -6.04 3.73 14.39
C ILE A 43 -5.97 3.15 12.98
N ILE A 44 -5.43 3.92 12.04
CA ILE A 44 -5.12 3.44 10.70
C ILE A 44 -3.61 3.33 10.61
N LEU A 45 -3.13 2.14 10.30
CA LEU A 45 -1.72 1.86 10.07
C LEU A 45 -1.52 1.60 8.59
N SER A 46 -0.42 2.13 8.03
CA SER A 46 0.02 1.85 6.67
C SER A 46 1.51 1.53 6.65
N ALA A 47 1.90 0.56 5.82
CA ALA A 47 3.30 0.21 5.60
C ALA A 47 3.60 0.21 4.11
N ILE A 48 4.74 0.82 3.75
CA ILE A 48 5.34 0.81 2.42
C ILE A 48 6.85 0.60 2.54
N ASP A 49 7.48 0.14 1.46
CA ASP A 49 8.91 0.39 1.26
C ASP A 49 9.11 1.85 0.80
N ASN A 50 9.93 2.61 1.50
CA ASN A 50 10.14 4.03 1.24
C ASN A 50 10.96 4.32 -0.03
N LEU A 51 11.78 3.39 -0.50
CA LEU A 51 12.56 3.54 -1.72
C LEU A 51 11.79 3.04 -2.95
N ILE A 52 10.98 1.99 -2.79
CA ILE A 52 10.15 1.45 -3.87
C ILE A 52 8.83 2.21 -3.95
N LYS A 53 7.82 1.85 -3.16
CA LYS A 53 6.50 2.50 -3.22
C LYS A 53 6.53 3.97 -2.77
N GLY A 54 7.48 4.34 -1.91
CA GLY A 54 7.70 5.73 -1.51
C GLY A 54 8.54 6.56 -2.49
N GLY A 55 9.14 5.94 -3.52
CA GLY A 55 10.10 6.58 -4.41
C GLY A 55 10.05 6.04 -5.84
N ALA A 56 11.08 5.26 -6.22
CA ALA A 56 11.31 4.84 -7.60
C ALA A 56 10.21 3.94 -8.17
N GLY A 57 9.65 3.04 -7.35
CA GLY A 57 8.53 2.18 -7.75
C GLY A 57 7.27 2.98 -8.10
N GLN A 58 6.95 4.01 -7.33
CA GLN A 58 5.85 4.92 -7.65
C GLN A 58 6.13 5.75 -8.91
N ALA A 59 7.38 6.18 -9.12
CA ALA A 59 7.78 6.87 -10.34
C ALA A 59 7.59 5.98 -11.59
N VAL A 60 7.98 4.70 -11.52
CA VAL A 60 7.75 3.73 -12.60
C VAL A 60 6.25 3.45 -12.79
N GLN A 61 5.45 3.37 -11.71
CA GLN A 61 4.00 3.21 -11.83
C GLN A 61 3.37 4.41 -12.57
N ASN A 62 3.78 5.64 -12.23
CA ASN A 62 3.33 6.84 -12.93
C ASN A 62 3.78 6.84 -14.40
N PHE A 63 5.00 6.42 -14.69
CA PHE A 63 5.50 6.25 -16.06
C PHE A 63 4.64 5.25 -16.84
N ASN A 64 4.32 4.10 -16.25
CA ASN A 64 3.45 3.11 -16.89
C ASN A 64 2.09 3.70 -17.26
N ILE A 65 1.45 4.42 -16.31
CA ILE A 65 0.16 5.08 -16.55
C ILE A 65 0.28 6.10 -17.68
N TYR A 66 1.31 6.96 -17.65
CA TYR A 66 1.51 8.01 -18.65
C TYR A 66 1.65 7.46 -20.08
N TYR A 67 2.34 6.32 -20.23
CA TYR A 67 2.54 5.65 -21.52
C TYR A 67 1.47 4.58 -21.83
N ASN A 68 0.36 4.53 -21.07
CA ASN A 68 -0.73 3.56 -21.24
C ASN A 68 -0.29 2.08 -21.15
N PHE A 69 0.78 1.80 -20.39
CA PHE A 69 1.09 0.45 -19.97
C PHE A 69 0.24 0.06 -18.76
N HIS A 70 0.15 -1.24 -18.48
CA HIS A 70 -0.37 -1.70 -17.18
C HIS A 70 0.45 -1.08 -16.06
N ASP A 71 -0.24 -0.50 -15.07
CA ASP A 71 0.38 0.23 -13.97
C ASP A 71 1.35 -0.64 -13.15
N ASN A 72 1.10 -1.94 -13.07
CA ASN A 72 1.97 -2.93 -12.42
C ASN A 72 3.13 -3.47 -13.25
N ARG A 73 3.31 -3.00 -14.49
CA ARG A 73 4.37 -3.49 -15.38
C ARG A 73 5.76 -3.22 -14.78
N GLY A 74 6.56 -4.27 -14.63
CA GLY A 74 7.92 -4.18 -14.09
C GLY A 74 8.00 -3.87 -12.60
N LEU A 75 6.88 -3.95 -11.87
CA LEU A 75 6.79 -3.68 -10.44
C LEU A 75 6.29 -4.93 -9.72
N LYS A 76 6.83 -5.17 -8.52
CA LYS A 76 6.49 -6.31 -7.68
C LYS A 76 5.87 -5.85 -6.37
#